data_AF-A0A7X1HSM4-F1
#
_entry.id   AF-A0A7X1HSM4-F1
#
_cell.length_a   1.000
_cell.length_b   1.000
_cell.length_c   1.000
_cell.angle_alpha   90.00
_cell.angle_beta   90.00
_cell.angle_gamma   90.00
#
_symmetry.space_group_name_H-M   'P 1'
#
loop_
_entity.id
_entity.type
_entity.pdbx_description
1 polymer ?
#
loop_
_entity_poly.entity_id
_entity_poly.type
_entity_poly.pdbx_seq_one_letter_code
_entity_poly.pdbx_strand_id
1 'polypeptide(L)'
;MTRLKNANMLLALFLRLSRVERLGRDGKTTVDSAKSAASNAGEAVDNSINKVGDFMDDSTITARVKAALIDHKDINSGDISVKTENKVVTLSGDVTSAEQKSQALSVAKEVKGVSHVNDKLTVHHKSSSETATLKGYAGDTAITSEVKAKLLADDIVPSRNVKVETNAGAVHLTGTVASAAQAERAAEIAKAVSGVKSVRNDLSVK
;
A
#
# COMPACT_ATOMS: atom_id res chain seq x y z
N MET A 1 -15.02 60.12 15.47
CA MET A 1 -13.85 59.23 15.44
C MET A 1 -13.12 59.42 14.11
N THR A 2 -11.80 59.56 14.20
CA THR A 2 -10.74 59.46 13.16
C THR A 2 -10.81 60.32 11.89
N ARG A 3 -9.95 61.34 11.88
CA ARG A 3 -9.49 62.09 10.70
C ARG A 3 -8.57 61.22 9.85
N LEU A 4 -8.88 61.08 8.56
CA LEU A 4 -7.98 60.51 7.56
C LEU A 4 -7.19 61.64 6.88
N LYS A 5 -5.87 61.58 7.03
CA LYS A 5 -4.89 62.50 6.48
C LYS A 5 -4.26 61.90 5.21
N ASN A 6 -4.10 62.77 4.22
CA ASN A 6 -3.03 62.84 3.21
C ASN A 6 -3.16 61.89 2.00
N ALA A 7 -3.39 62.38 0.77
CA ALA A 7 -2.61 63.33 -0.05
C ALA A 7 -1.44 62.67 -0.80
N ASN A 8 -1.65 62.35 -2.08
CA ASN A 8 -0.79 62.70 -3.24
C ASN A 8 -1.24 61.92 -4.48
N MET A 9 -2.16 62.49 -5.27
CA MET A 9 -2.43 62.04 -6.63
C MET A 9 -2.23 63.24 -7.57
N LEU A 10 -0.96 63.59 -7.80
CA LEU A 10 -0.59 64.65 -8.74
C LEU A 10 -0.32 64.01 -10.10
N LEU A 11 -1.39 63.98 -10.88
CA LEU A 11 -1.45 63.84 -12.32
C LEU A 11 -0.50 64.87 -12.97
N ALA A 12 0.62 64.42 -13.53
CA ALA A 12 1.51 65.26 -14.34
C ALA A 12 1.68 64.65 -15.73
N LEU A 13 0.72 65.01 -16.59
CA LEU A 13 0.83 65.02 -18.04
C LEU A 13 1.99 65.95 -18.44
N PHE A 14 3.06 65.42 -19.02
CA PHE A 14 4.02 66.23 -19.77
C PHE A 14 4.44 65.48 -21.04
N LEU A 15 3.79 65.84 -22.15
CA LEU A 15 4.39 65.79 -23.48
C LEU A 15 5.76 66.47 -23.42
N ARG A 16 6.82 65.79 -23.85
CA ARG A 16 8.02 66.46 -24.35
C ARG A 16 8.55 65.80 -25.62
N LEU A 17 8.14 66.43 -26.72
CA LEU A 17 8.94 66.82 -27.89
C LEU A 17 10.03 65.86 -28.37
N SER A 18 9.73 65.21 -29.49
CA SER A 18 10.70 64.74 -30.48
C SER A 18 11.63 65.89 -30.89
N ARG A 19 12.90 65.83 -30.48
CA ARG A 19 13.99 66.56 -31.13
C ARG A 19 15.25 65.71 -31.05
N VAL A 20 15.41 64.84 -32.04
CA VAL A 20 16.68 64.15 -32.31
C VAL A 20 17.36 64.93 -33.42
N GLU A 21 18.36 65.73 -33.07
CA GLU A 21 19.32 66.26 -34.04
C GLU A 21 20.33 65.16 -34.39
N ARG A 22 20.66 65.09 -35.68
CA ARG A 22 21.69 64.23 -36.26
C ARG A 22 23.07 64.66 -35.76
N LEU A 23 23.96 63.69 -35.49
CA LEU A 23 25.32 63.56 -36.05
C LEU A 23 26.16 62.61 -35.19
N GLY A 24 26.94 61.73 -35.84
CA GLY A 24 28.12 61.11 -35.23
C GLY A 24 28.18 59.59 -35.27
N ARG A 25 29.10 59.08 -36.09
CA ARG A 25 29.60 57.69 -36.11
C ARG A 25 29.97 57.19 -34.71
N ASP A 26 29.49 55.99 -34.34
CA ASP A 26 30.36 54.87 -33.92
C ASP A 26 29.52 53.61 -33.72
N GLY A 27 29.67 52.67 -34.67
CA GLY A 27 28.86 51.45 -34.79
C GLY A 27 29.30 50.31 -33.87
N LYS A 28 29.39 50.55 -32.54
CA LYS A 28 29.76 49.49 -31.58
C LYS A 28 29.05 49.56 -30.23
N THR A 29 27.77 49.92 -30.20
CA THR A 29 26.99 49.91 -28.94
C THR A 29 25.55 49.41 -29.08
N THR A 30 25.05 49.13 -30.30
CA THR A 30 23.66 48.68 -30.49
C THR A 30 23.54 47.16 -30.66
N VAL A 31 24.57 46.50 -31.18
CA VAL A 31 24.58 45.04 -31.40
C VAL A 31 24.89 44.27 -30.12
N ASP A 32 25.76 44.80 -29.26
CA ASP A 32 26.13 44.15 -27.99
C ASP A 32 25.00 44.24 -26.94
N SER A 33 24.27 45.37 -26.91
CA SER A 33 23.07 45.52 -26.07
C SER A 33 21.92 44.65 -26.54
N ALA A 34 21.74 44.49 -27.86
CA ALA A 34 20.75 43.58 -28.42
C ALA A 34 21.10 42.11 -28.17
N LYS A 35 22.39 41.73 -28.26
CA LYS A 35 22.86 40.38 -27.95
C LYS A 35 22.74 40.05 -26.47
N SER A 36 23.04 41.01 -25.59
CA SER A 36 22.92 40.84 -24.13
C SER A 36 21.45 40.81 -23.69
N ALA A 37 20.58 41.62 -24.29
CA ALA A 37 19.14 41.55 -24.04
C ALA A 37 18.52 40.25 -24.57
N ALA A 38 18.97 39.75 -25.72
CA ALA A 38 18.54 38.46 -26.27
C ALA A 38 19.07 37.26 -25.45
N SER A 39 20.31 37.33 -24.95
CA SER A 39 20.86 36.33 -24.03
C SER A 39 20.17 36.35 -22.67
N ASN A 40 19.90 37.53 -22.10
CA ASN A 40 19.15 37.65 -20.83
C ASN A 40 17.68 37.23 -20.98
N ALA A 41 17.05 37.52 -22.12
CA ALA A 41 15.71 37.03 -22.43
C ALA A 41 15.72 35.52 -22.70
N GLY A 42 16.74 34.99 -23.36
CA GLY A 42 16.94 33.55 -23.55
C GLY A 42 17.14 32.81 -22.24
N GLU A 43 18.00 33.30 -21.35
CA GLU A 43 18.25 32.74 -20.02
C GLU A 43 17.03 32.89 -19.09
N ALA A 44 16.27 34.00 -19.17
CA ALA A 44 15.04 34.18 -18.40
C ALA A 44 13.89 33.31 -18.91
N VAL A 45 13.83 33.03 -20.21
CA VAL A 45 12.87 32.11 -20.83
C VAL A 45 13.23 30.66 -20.51
N ASP A 46 14.52 30.27 -20.57
CA ASP A 46 14.98 28.93 -20.17
C ASP A 46 14.76 28.67 -18.68
N ASN A 47 15.03 29.65 -17.80
CA ASN A 47 14.71 29.52 -16.37
C ASN A 47 13.20 29.46 -16.12
N SER A 48 12.37 30.16 -16.90
CA SER A 48 10.92 30.11 -16.73
C SER A 48 10.31 28.81 -17.26
N ILE A 49 10.83 28.25 -18.36
CA ILE A 49 10.38 26.96 -18.91
C ILE A 49 10.82 25.79 -18.01
N ASN A 50 12.03 25.85 -17.45
CA ASN A 50 12.46 24.90 -16.43
C ASN A 50 11.64 25.04 -15.14
N LYS A 51 11.25 26.26 -14.76
CA LYS A 51 10.41 26.52 -13.57
C LYS A 51 8.95 26.11 -13.76
N VAL A 52 8.41 26.16 -14.98
CA VAL A 52 7.10 25.59 -15.33
C VAL A 52 7.15 24.05 -15.36
N GLY A 53 8.29 23.45 -15.71
CA GLY A 53 8.53 22.01 -15.54
C GLY A 53 8.68 21.55 -14.08
N ASP A 54 8.97 22.50 -13.17
CA ASP A 54 9.21 22.25 -11.75
C ASP A 54 7.99 22.52 -10.84
N PHE A 55 6.95 23.19 -11.36
CA PHE A 55 5.61 23.22 -10.77
C PHE A 55 4.87 21.90 -11.04
N MET A 56 5.49 20.80 -10.61
CA MET A 56 4.77 19.56 -10.47
C MET A 56 4.23 19.50 -9.05
N ASP A 57 2.93 19.68 -8.92
CA ASP A 57 2.26 19.59 -7.64
C ASP A 57 2.41 18.17 -7.08
N ASP A 58 2.51 18.06 -5.76
CA ASP A 58 2.57 16.79 -5.03
C ASP A 58 1.39 15.87 -5.37
N SER A 59 0.26 16.45 -5.79
CA SER A 59 -0.91 15.73 -6.30
C SER A 59 -0.58 14.93 -7.57
N THR A 60 0.18 15.50 -8.50
CA THR A 60 0.61 14.84 -9.73
C THR A 60 1.61 13.73 -9.43
N ILE A 61 2.54 13.97 -8.51
CA ILE A 61 3.48 12.93 -8.03
C ILE A 61 2.69 11.77 -7.40
N THR A 62 1.75 12.08 -6.50
CA THR A 62 0.91 11.08 -5.83
C THR A 62 0.13 10.25 -6.83
N ALA A 63 -0.48 10.88 -7.84
CA ALA A 63 -1.24 10.18 -8.87
C ALA A 63 -0.35 9.22 -9.68
N ARG A 64 0.86 9.66 -10.06
CA ARG A 64 1.83 8.81 -10.78
C ARG A 64 2.33 7.65 -9.95
N VAL A 65 2.65 7.89 -8.67
CA VAL A 65 3.07 6.81 -7.75
C VAL A 65 1.94 5.80 -7.58
N LYS A 66 0.70 6.24 -7.35
CA LYS A 66 -0.45 5.32 -7.29
C LYS A 66 -0.64 4.53 -8.57
N ALA A 67 -0.54 5.17 -9.73
CA ALA A 67 -0.65 4.49 -11.02
C ALA A 67 0.46 3.44 -11.20
N ALA A 68 1.71 3.79 -10.89
CA ALA A 68 2.84 2.86 -10.99
C ALA A 68 2.71 1.66 -10.05
N LEU A 69 2.18 1.85 -8.83
CA LEU A 69 1.91 0.76 -7.90
C LEU A 69 0.77 -0.15 -8.38
N ILE A 70 -0.26 0.41 -9.04
CA ILE A 70 -1.39 -0.36 -9.60
C ILE A 70 -0.95 -1.20 -10.81
N ASP A 71 -0.03 -0.70 -11.64
CA ASP A 71 0.48 -1.41 -12.81
C ASP A 71 1.30 -2.66 -12.43
N HIS A 72 1.89 -2.68 -11.23
CA HIS A 72 2.64 -3.81 -10.72
C HIS A 72 1.71 -4.88 -10.12
N LYS A 73 1.56 -5.99 -10.85
CA LYS A 73 0.72 -7.15 -10.46
C LYS A 73 1.11 -7.77 -9.11
N ASP A 74 2.38 -7.66 -8.72
CA ASP A 74 2.92 -8.23 -7.49
C ASP A 74 2.74 -7.29 -6.29
N ILE A 75 2.25 -6.07 -6.52
CA ILE A 75 1.97 -5.08 -5.48
C ILE A 75 0.45 -5.01 -5.29
N ASN A 76 -0.01 -5.48 -4.14
CA ASN A 76 -1.38 -5.20 -3.69
C ASN A 76 -1.49 -3.71 -3.30
N SER A 77 -1.73 -2.86 -4.29
CA SER A 77 -1.84 -1.41 -4.13
C SER A 77 -3.07 -0.97 -3.33
N GLY A 78 -4.05 -1.87 -3.11
CA GLY A 78 -5.27 -1.57 -2.34
C GLY A 78 -5.01 -1.32 -0.86
N ASP A 79 -3.98 -1.96 -0.31
CA ASP A 79 -3.60 -1.87 1.10
C ASP A 79 -2.48 -0.83 1.34
N ILE A 80 -2.02 -0.16 0.28
CA ILE A 80 -0.93 0.83 0.32
C ILE A 80 -1.49 2.24 0.12
N SER A 81 -1.37 3.07 1.14
CA SER A 81 -1.63 4.50 1.09
C SER A 81 -0.37 5.27 0.70
N VAL A 82 -0.55 6.21 -0.23
CA VAL A 82 0.49 7.09 -0.74
C VAL A 82 0.15 8.53 -0.36
N LYS A 83 1.07 9.20 0.34
CA LYS A 83 0.99 10.64 0.65
C LYS A 83 2.25 11.32 0.14
N THR A 84 2.12 12.43 -0.59
CA THR A 84 3.27 13.22 -1.04
C THR A 84 3.21 14.62 -0.43
N GLU A 85 4.34 15.12 0.04
CA GLU A 85 4.49 16.46 0.60
C GLU A 85 5.89 17.01 0.29
N ASN A 86 5.99 18.16 -0.36
CA ASN A 86 7.24 18.79 -0.80
C ASN A 86 8.13 17.82 -1.60
N LYS A 87 7.56 17.10 -2.57
CA LYS A 87 8.22 16.06 -3.39
C LYS A 87 8.72 14.83 -2.60
N VAL A 88 8.37 14.70 -1.32
CA VAL A 88 8.67 13.52 -0.49
C VAL A 88 7.45 12.61 -0.42
N VAL A 89 7.59 11.39 -0.92
CA VAL A 89 6.53 10.38 -0.94
C VAL A 89 6.64 9.53 0.32
N THR A 90 5.56 9.41 1.08
CA THR A 90 5.43 8.46 2.19
C THR A 90 4.52 7.32 1.75
N LEU A 91 5.06 6.09 1.78
CA LEU A 91 4.30 4.87 1.59
C LEU A 91 3.95 4.29 2.95
N SER A 92 2.67 4.04 3.20
CA SER A 92 2.17 3.47 4.46
C SER A 92 1.09 2.43 4.20
N GLY A 93 0.94 1.47 5.10
CA GLY A 93 -0.04 0.39 4.96
C GLY A 93 0.63 -0.97 5.02
N ASP A 94 -0.09 -1.98 4.56
CA ASP A 94 0.27 -3.38 4.78
C ASP A 94 0.72 -4.05 3.49
N VAL A 95 1.85 -4.75 3.55
CA VAL A 95 2.41 -5.52 2.44
C VAL A 95 2.61 -6.98 2.85
N THR A 96 2.44 -7.89 1.89
CA THR A 96 2.39 -9.33 2.15
C THR A 96 3.76 -9.98 2.30
N SER A 97 4.82 -9.31 1.80
CA SER A 97 6.20 -9.79 1.83
C SER A 97 7.22 -8.65 1.84
N ALA A 98 8.45 -8.98 2.24
CA ALA A 98 9.58 -8.04 2.19
C ALA A 98 9.96 -7.72 0.72
N GLU A 99 9.76 -8.67 -0.19
CA GLU A 99 9.98 -8.48 -1.62
C GLU A 99 8.99 -7.46 -2.18
N GLN A 100 7.70 -7.59 -1.87
CA GLN A 100 6.66 -6.63 -2.26
C GLN A 100 6.98 -5.23 -1.73
N LYS A 101 7.46 -5.14 -0.48
CA LYS A 101 7.90 -3.88 0.13
C LYS A 101 9.03 -3.23 -0.67
N SER A 102 10.07 -4.01 -0.99
CA SER A 102 11.22 -3.54 -1.76
C SER A 102 10.82 -3.05 -3.14
N GLN A 103 9.96 -3.79 -3.83
CA GLN A 103 9.43 -3.40 -5.15
C GLN A 103 8.63 -2.10 -5.07
N ALA A 104 7.73 -1.95 -4.10
CA ALA A 104 6.95 -0.73 -3.92
C ALA A 104 7.84 0.50 -3.69
N LEU A 105 8.92 0.35 -2.92
CA LEU A 105 9.88 1.43 -2.69
C LEU A 105 10.66 1.80 -3.96
N SER A 106 11.08 0.80 -4.74
CA SER A 106 11.80 1.03 -6.01
C SER A 106 10.91 1.73 -7.02
N VAL A 107 9.69 1.23 -7.23
CA VAL A 107 8.70 1.82 -8.14
C VAL A 107 8.39 3.27 -7.76
N ALA A 108 8.20 3.57 -6.48
CA ALA A 108 7.96 4.93 -6.03
C ALA A 108 9.17 5.86 -6.26
N LYS A 109 10.41 5.35 -6.17
CA LYS A 109 11.63 6.14 -6.43
C LYS A 109 11.83 6.44 -7.92
N GLU A 110 11.38 5.57 -8.81
CA GLU A 110 11.51 5.73 -10.26
C GLU A 110 10.55 6.80 -10.83
N VAL A 111 9.51 7.17 -10.07
CA VAL A 111 8.56 8.20 -10.50
C VAL A 111 9.27 9.56 -10.60
N LYS A 112 9.26 10.12 -11.81
CA LYS A 112 9.80 11.46 -12.09
C LYS A 112 9.22 12.49 -11.11
N GLY A 113 10.11 13.24 -10.45
CA GLY A 113 9.78 14.31 -9.51
C GLY A 113 9.75 13.90 -8.04
N VAL A 114 9.94 12.62 -7.74
CA VAL A 114 10.15 12.16 -6.36
C VAL A 114 11.57 12.52 -5.92
N SER A 115 11.66 13.27 -4.81
CA SER A 115 12.93 13.64 -4.18
C SER A 115 13.37 12.56 -3.20
N HIS A 116 12.43 12.07 -2.38
CA HIS A 116 12.70 11.05 -1.37
C HIS A 116 11.47 10.17 -1.13
N VAL A 117 11.69 8.91 -0.75
CA VAL A 117 10.64 7.97 -0.38
C VAL A 117 10.83 7.56 1.07
N ASN A 118 9.85 7.91 1.91
CA ASN A 118 9.74 7.51 3.30
C ASN A 118 8.95 6.21 3.41
N ASP A 119 9.58 5.21 4.01
CA ASP A 119 9.01 3.89 4.21
C ASP A 119 8.31 3.79 5.58
N LYS A 120 6.99 3.64 5.55
CA LYS A 120 6.15 3.28 6.70
C LYS A 120 5.30 2.05 6.40
N LEU A 121 5.78 1.17 5.51
CA LEU A 121 5.09 -0.07 5.16
C LEU A 121 5.36 -1.14 6.22
N THR A 122 4.29 -1.79 6.68
CA THR A 122 4.34 -2.90 7.62
C THR A 122 4.24 -4.21 6.83
N VAL A 123 5.20 -5.11 7.02
CA VAL A 123 5.15 -6.44 6.40
C VAL A 123 4.28 -7.34 7.27
N HIS A 124 3.04 -7.52 6.85
CA HIS A 124 2.20 -8.60 7.36
C HIS A 124 2.46 -9.80 6.49
N HIS A 125 3.24 -10.75 6.99
CA HIS A 125 3.21 -12.09 6.40
C HIS A 125 1.76 -12.55 6.48
N LYS A 126 1.06 -12.50 5.35
CA LYS A 126 -0.22 -13.19 5.18
C LYS A 126 0.14 -14.67 5.13
N SER A 127 0.58 -15.20 6.27
CA SER A 127 0.65 -16.61 6.56
C SER A 127 -0.70 -17.13 6.09
N SER A 128 -0.64 -18.10 5.19
CA SER A 128 -1.70 -18.81 4.49
C SER A 128 -2.75 -19.41 5.43
N SER A 129 -3.35 -18.58 6.26
CA SER A 129 -4.22 -18.89 7.39
C SER A 129 -5.61 -18.32 7.10
N GLU A 130 -5.72 -17.15 6.47
CA GLU A 130 -7.03 -16.51 6.22
C GLU A 130 -7.80 -17.05 5.03
N THR A 131 -7.16 -17.70 4.05
CA THR A 131 -7.88 -18.50 3.04
C THR A 131 -8.11 -19.95 3.52
N ALA A 132 -7.34 -20.38 4.52
CA ALA A 132 -7.52 -21.67 5.17
C ALA A 132 -8.73 -21.68 6.12
N THR A 133 -9.22 -20.52 6.60
CA THR A 133 -10.39 -20.47 7.50
C THR A 133 -11.70 -20.77 6.75
N LEU A 134 -11.93 -20.23 5.55
CA LEU A 134 -13.18 -20.47 4.81
C LEU A 134 -13.22 -21.85 4.14
N LYS A 135 -12.10 -22.29 3.54
CA LYS A 135 -12.00 -23.63 2.93
C LYS A 135 -11.81 -24.73 3.98
N GLY A 136 -11.13 -24.42 5.09
CA GLY A 136 -10.95 -25.32 6.22
C GLY A 136 -12.24 -25.56 6.97
N TYR A 137 -13.03 -24.53 7.28
CA TYR A 137 -14.27 -24.69 8.05
C TYR A 137 -15.32 -25.55 7.31
N ALA A 138 -15.43 -25.39 5.99
CA ALA A 138 -16.29 -26.24 5.16
C ALA A 138 -15.82 -27.71 5.16
N GLY A 139 -14.50 -27.93 5.14
CA GLY A 139 -13.90 -29.27 5.27
C GLY A 139 -14.06 -29.85 6.68
N ASP A 140 -13.89 -29.05 7.72
CA ASP A 140 -13.92 -29.46 9.13
C ASP A 140 -15.30 -29.96 9.55
N THR A 141 -16.37 -29.35 9.01
CA THR A 141 -17.74 -29.82 9.23
C THR A 141 -17.98 -31.19 8.60
N ALA A 142 -17.46 -31.40 7.38
CA ALA A 142 -17.54 -32.71 6.71
C ALA A 142 -16.71 -33.76 7.46
N ILE A 143 -15.49 -33.43 7.86
CA ILE A 143 -14.61 -34.30 8.67
C ILE A 143 -15.29 -34.68 9.98
N THR A 144 -15.84 -33.70 10.72
CA THR A 144 -16.53 -33.95 11.99
C THR A 144 -17.71 -34.90 11.81
N SER A 145 -18.48 -34.72 10.73
CA SER A 145 -19.63 -35.57 10.43
C SER A 145 -19.21 -36.98 10.07
N GLU A 146 -18.13 -37.15 9.29
CA GLU A 146 -17.59 -38.45 8.92
C GLU A 146 -16.99 -39.18 10.13
N VAL A 147 -16.22 -38.49 10.98
CA VAL A 147 -15.68 -39.06 12.22
C VAL A 147 -16.83 -39.53 13.12
N LYS A 148 -17.86 -38.70 13.32
CA LYS A 148 -19.04 -39.10 14.10
C LYS A 148 -19.73 -40.31 13.47
N ALA A 149 -19.95 -40.33 12.15
CA ALA A 149 -20.59 -41.46 11.48
C ALA A 149 -19.80 -42.77 11.67
N LYS A 150 -18.47 -42.74 11.52
CA LYS A 150 -17.62 -43.93 11.72
C LYS A 150 -17.58 -44.39 13.17
N LEU A 151 -17.54 -43.46 14.12
CA LEU A 151 -17.65 -43.79 15.54
C LEU A 151 -19.02 -44.42 15.83
N LEU A 152 -20.12 -43.87 15.29
CA LEU A 152 -21.47 -44.43 15.48
C LEU A 152 -21.62 -45.83 14.88
N ALA A 153 -20.87 -46.15 13.83
CA ALA A 153 -20.84 -47.47 13.20
C ALA A 153 -19.93 -48.47 13.93
N ASP A 154 -19.18 -48.04 14.94
CA ASP A 154 -18.28 -48.90 15.71
C ASP A 154 -18.96 -49.36 17.01
N ASP A 155 -19.10 -50.68 17.17
CA ASP A 155 -19.77 -51.28 18.34
C ASP A 155 -18.93 -51.22 19.63
N ILE A 156 -17.63 -50.91 19.52
CA ILE A 156 -16.68 -50.95 20.63
C ILE A 156 -16.65 -49.58 21.34
N VAL A 157 -16.73 -48.48 20.59
CA VAL A 157 -16.65 -47.12 21.13
C VAL A 157 -18.04 -46.55 21.43
N PRO A 158 -18.33 -46.12 22.68
CA PRO A 158 -19.61 -45.52 23.02
C PRO A 158 -19.72 -44.09 22.48
N SER A 159 -20.09 -43.96 21.21
CA SER A 159 -20.20 -42.69 20.48
C SER A 159 -21.10 -41.64 21.14
N ARG A 160 -22.05 -42.06 21.98
CA ARG A 160 -22.93 -41.16 22.73
C ARG A 160 -22.20 -40.37 23.83
N ASN A 161 -21.07 -40.89 24.30
CA ASN A 161 -20.28 -40.27 25.37
C ASN A 161 -19.01 -39.60 24.84
N VAL A 162 -18.82 -39.60 23.52
CA VAL A 162 -17.65 -39.02 22.85
C VAL A 162 -18.09 -37.80 22.05
N LYS A 163 -17.56 -36.64 22.41
CA LYS A 163 -17.72 -35.40 21.67
C LYS A 163 -16.54 -35.22 20.73
N VAL A 164 -16.85 -34.90 19.47
CA VAL A 164 -15.89 -34.68 18.40
C VAL A 164 -16.00 -33.24 17.93
N GLU A 165 -14.87 -32.53 17.94
CA GLU A 165 -14.71 -31.19 17.37
C GLU A 165 -13.54 -31.20 16.39
N THR A 166 -13.63 -30.46 15.28
CA THR A 166 -12.54 -30.36 14.29
C THR A 166 -12.22 -28.90 14.04
N ASN A 167 -10.93 -28.56 14.01
CA ASN A 167 -10.46 -27.23 13.65
C ASN A 167 -9.23 -27.33 12.73
N ALA A 168 -9.32 -26.78 11.52
CA ALA A 168 -8.27 -26.78 10.51
C ALA A 168 -7.67 -28.17 10.19
N GLY A 169 -8.51 -29.23 10.26
CA GLY A 169 -8.12 -30.63 10.11
C GLY A 169 -7.54 -31.29 11.37
N ALA A 170 -7.50 -30.61 12.52
CA ALA A 170 -7.15 -31.20 13.81
C ALA A 170 -8.42 -31.65 14.52
N VAL A 171 -8.55 -32.95 14.79
CA VAL A 171 -9.71 -33.55 15.47
C VAL A 171 -9.43 -33.63 16.96
N HIS A 172 -10.36 -33.16 17.77
CA HIS A 172 -10.33 -33.20 19.22
C HIS A 172 -11.44 -34.12 19.73
N LEU A 173 -11.04 -35.22 20.36
CA LEU A 173 -11.93 -36.20 20.99
C LEU A 173 -11.97 -35.91 22.50
N THR A 174 -13.15 -35.69 23.03
CA THR A 174 -13.39 -35.43 24.46
C THR A 174 -14.57 -36.24 24.96
N GLY A 175 -14.65 -36.49 26.26
CA GLY A 175 -15.73 -37.27 26.86
C GLY A 175 -15.22 -38.41 27.73
N THR A 176 -16.04 -39.46 27.89
CA THR A 176 -15.74 -40.54 28.83
C THR A 176 -15.97 -41.91 28.22
N VAL A 177 -14.99 -42.79 28.35
CA VAL A 177 -15.00 -44.18 27.90
C VAL A 177 -14.76 -45.14 29.06
N ALA A 178 -15.10 -46.42 28.88
CA ALA A 178 -14.98 -47.44 29.91
C ALA A 178 -13.59 -48.10 29.96
N SER A 179 -12.76 -47.92 28.93
CA SER A 179 -11.40 -48.48 28.91
C SER A 179 -10.46 -47.67 28.04
N ALA A 180 -9.15 -47.78 28.31
CA ALA A 180 -8.11 -47.18 27.46
C ALA A 180 -8.16 -47.71 26.01
N ALA A 181 -8.50 -48.99 25.82
CA ALA A 181 -8.66 -49.58 24.50
C ALA A 181 -9.78 -48.90 23.67
N GLN A 182 -10.87 -48.47 24.32
CA GLN A 182 -11.90 -47.69 23.65
C GLN A 182 -11.42 -46.29 23.26
N ALA A 183 -10.60 -45.65 24.10
CA ALA A 183 -10.00 -44.35 23.76
C ALA A 183 -9.06 -44.48 22.56
N GLU A 184 -8.22 -45.52 22.52
CA GLU A 184 -7.30 -45.78 21.40
C GLU A 184 -8.06 -46.07 20.11
N ARG A 185 -9.08 -46.94 20.16
CA ARG A 185 -9.94 -47.26 19.02
C ARG A 185 -10.62 -46.01 18.45
N ALA A 186 -11.10 -45.10 19.31
CA ALA A 186 -11.69 -43.85 18.88
C ALA A 186 -10.67 -42.95 18.14
N ALA A 187 -9.43 -42.91 18.62
CA ALA A 187 -8.36 -42.17 17.96
C ALA A 187 -7.97 -42.77 16.60
N GLU A 188 -7.94 -44.10 16.47
CA GLU A 188 -7.70 -44.78 15.20
C GLU A 188 -8.79 -44.48 14.17
N ILE A 189 -10.06 -44.56 14.58
CA ILE A 189 -11.19 -44.24 13.71
C ILE A 189 -11.12 -42.78 13.22
N ALA A 190 -10.78 -41.84 14.11
CA ALA A 190 -10.59 -40.45 13.74
C ALA A 190 -9.42 -40.26 12.75
N LYS A 191 -8.29 -40.96 12.95
CA LYS A 191 -7.14 -40.90 12.04
C LYS A 191 -7.44 -41.48 10.66
N ALA A 192 -8.37 -42.43 10.56
CA ALA A 192 -8.76 -43.07 9.29
C ALA A 192 -9.70 -42.21 8.42
N VAL A 193 -10.11 -41.02 8.87
CA VAL A 193 -10.94 -40.09 8.10
C VAL A 193 -10.07 -39.23 7.19
N SER A 194 -10.51 -39.09 5.94
CA SER A 194 -9.80 -38.28 4.94
C SER A 194 -9.77 -36.80 5.35
N GLY A 195 -8.60 -36.17 5.27
CA GLY A 195 -8.42 -34.76 5.63
C GLY A 195 -8.05 -34.50 7.09
N VAL A 196 -8.00 -35.53 7.93
CA VAL A 196 -7.47 -35.41 9.30
C VAL A 196 -5.96 -35.27 9.28
N LYS A 197 -5.45 -34.17 9.84
CA LYS A 197 -4.02 -33.86 9.95
C LYS A 197 -3.45 -34.29 11.30
N SER A 198 -4.24 -34.16 12.35
CA SER A 198 -3.85 -34.53 13.71
C SER A 198 -5.07 -34.93 14.53
N VAL A 199 -4.85 -35.78 15.53
CA VAL A 199 -5.89 -36.19 16.48
C VAL A 199 -5.38 -35.95 17.89
N ARG A 200 -6.12 -35.15 18.65
CA ARG A 200 -5.95 -34.97 20.09
C ARG A 200 -7.00 -35.82 20.81
N ASN A 201 -6.55 -36.78 21.60
CA ASN A 201 -7.40 -37.68 22.34
C ASN A 201 -7.36 -37.33 23.83
N ASP A 202 -8.37 -36.60 24.30
CA ASP A 202 -8.56 -36.23 25.70
C ASP A 202 -9.76 -36.97 26.30
N LEU A 203 -9.97 -38.22 25.88
CA LEU A 203 -10.99 -39.11 26.46
C LEU A 203 -10.56 -39.58 27.85
N SER A 204 -11.45 -39.43 28.82
CA SER A 204 -11.23 -39.89 30.19
C SER A 204 -11.73 -41.33 30.34
N VAL A 205 -10.93 -42.18 30.98
CA VAL A 205 -11.31 -43.56 31.31
C VAL A 205 -11.92 -43.56 32.72
N LYS A 206 -13.09 -44.20 32.87
CA LYS A 206 -13.76 -44.39 34.16
C LYS A 206 -13.18 -45.55 34.96
#